data_AF-W4M1L8-F1
#
_entry.id   AF-W4M1L8-F1
#
_cell.length_a   1.000
_cell.length_b   1.000
_cell.length_c   1.000
_cell.angle_alpha   90.00
_cell.angle_beta   90.00
_cell.angle_gamma   90.00
#
_symmetry.space_group_name_H-M   'P 1'
#
loop_
_entity.id
_entity.type
_entity.pdbx_description
1 polymer ?
#
loop_
_entity_poly.entity_id
_entity_poly.type
_entity_poly.pdbx_seq_one_letter_code
_entity_poly.pdbx_strand_id
1 'polypeptide(L)'
;MQLTNEQVAQFERDGYLFFEELFSPEEVAALDAAIPKINADLTRGGVRREASSDTVRFFHGPHLYNDTVGRLSRHPRLAGPAAQLLDSSI
;
A
#
# COMPACT_ATOMS: atom_id res chain seq x y z
N MET A 1 -4.41 -3.51 -13.71
CA MET A 1 -3.55 -4.65 -14.10
C MET A 1 -4.40 -5.88 -13.97
N GLN A 2 -4.35 -6.79 -14.94
CA GLN A 2 -5.02 -8.08 -14.85
C GLN A 2 -3.98 -9.16 -14.52
N LEU A 3 -4.33 -10.05 -13.59
CA LEU A 3 -3.54 -11.23 -13.28
C LEU A 3 -3.74 -12.28 -14.36
N THR A 4 -2.67 -13.00 -14.70
CA THR A 4 -2.78 -14.18 -15.56
C THR A 4 -3.43 -15.34 -14.81
N ASN A 5 -3.93 -16.33 -15.53
CA ASN A 5 -4.51 -17.53 -14.90
C ASN A 5 -3.48 -18.27 -14.03
N GLU A 6 -2.21 -18.27 -14.45
CA GLU A 6 -1.11 -18.86 -13.70
C GLU A 6 -0.87 -18.12 -12.38
N GLN A 7 -0.95 -16.78 -12.39
CA GLN A 7 -0.84 -15.96 -11.18
C GLN A 7 -2.03 -16.16 -10.26
N VAL A 8 -3.26 -16.24 -10.78
CA VAL A 8 -4.43 -16.55 -9.96
C VAL A 8 -4.26 -17.92 -9.30
N ALA A 9 -3.89 -18.94 -10.08
CA ALA A 9 -3.66 -20.28 -9.55
C ALA A 9 -2.47 -20.32 -8.56
N GLN A 10 -1.43 -19.50 -8.76
CA GLN A 10 -0.33 -19.36 -7.81
C GLN A 10 -0.81 -18.76 -6.49
N PHE A 11 -1.61 -17.70 -6.53
CA PHE A 11 -2.18 -17.10 -5.33
C PHE A 11 -3.04 -18.10 -4.55
N GLU A 12 -3.87 -18.90 -5.23
CA GLU A 12 -4.70 -19.93 -4.60
C GLU A 12 -3.88 -21.03 -3.92
N ARG A 13 -2.75 -21.43 -4.52
CA ARG A 13 -1.86 -22.47 -3.97
C ARG A 13 -0.96 -21.95 -2.85
N ASP A 14 -0.35 -20.79 -3.05
CA ASP A 14 0.78 -20.30 -2.24
C ASP A 14 0.33 -19.22 -1.24
N GLY A 15 -0.84 -18.61 -1.45
CA GLY A 15 -1.40 -17.55 -0.61
C GLY A 15 -0.81 -16.16 -0.83
N TYR A 16 0.09 -15.98 -1.80
CA TYR A 16 0.68 -14.68 -2.13
C TYR A 16 1.13 -14.59 -3.60
N LEU A 17 1.32 -13.34 -4.06
CA LEU A 17 1.98 -13.03 -5.32
C LEU A 17 3.06 -11.98 -5.08
N PHE A 18 4.14 -12.06 -5.87
CA PHE A 18 5.25 -11.13 -5.80
C PHE A 18 5.47 -10.48 -7.16
N PHE A 19 5.53 -9.14 -7.17
CA PHE A 19 5.73 -8.33 -8.37
C PHE A 19 6.95 -7.44 -8.14
N GLU A 20 8.07 -7.79 -8.74
CA GLU A 20 9.25 -6.94 -8.76
C GLU A 20 8.96 -5.68 -9.58
N GLU A 21 9.51 -4.55 -9.12
CA GLU A 21 9.48 -3.28 -9.87
C GLU A 21 8.08 -2.85 -10.34
N LEU A 22 7.04 -3.18 -9.55
CA LEU A 22 5.65 -2.83 -9.89
C LEU A 22 5.47 -1.31 -10.06
N PHE A 23 6.29 -0.51 -9.39
CA PHE A 23 6.38 0.93 -9.49
C PHE A 23 7.80 1.35 -9.88
N SER A 24 7.92 2.44 -10.65
CA SER A 24 9.22 2.97 -11.05
C SER A 24 9.97 3.58 -9.86
N PRO A 25 11.31 3.74 -9.95
CA PRO A 25 12.08 4.42 -8.90
C PRO A 25 11.56 5.81 -8.55
N GLU A 26 11.06 6.57 -9.53
CA GLU A 26 10.49 7.90 -9.33
C GLU A 26 9.15 7.84 -8.58
N GLU A 27 8.31 6.85 -8.89
CA GLU A 27 7.06 6.60 -8.18
C GLU A 27 7.34 6.23 -6.72
N VAL A 28 8.32 5.35 -6.47
CA VAL A 28 8.76 4.97 -5.12
C VAL A 28 9.30 6.18 -4.36
N ALA A 29 10.13 7.02 -4.99
CA ALA A 29 10.66 8.23 -4.37
C ALA A 29 9.54 9.21 -3.94
N ALA A 30 8.46 9.32 -4.72
CA ALA A 30 7.30 10.13 -4.36
C ALA A 30 6.54 9.57 -3.14
N LEU A 31 6.45 8.23 -3.01
CA LEU A 31 5.89 7.57 -1.83
C LEU A 31 6.75 7.84 -0.60
N ASP A 32 8.08 7.70 -0.71
CA ASP A 32 9.02 7.94 0.39
C ASP A 32 8.95 9.39 0.88
N ALA A 33 8.86 10.36 -0.05
CA ALA A 33 8.70 11.78 0.28
C ALA A 33 7.38 12.10 1.00
N ALA A 34 6.37 11.22 0.94
CA ALA A 34 5.11 11.38 1.66
C ALA A 34 5.20 10.95 3.13
N ILE A 35 6.12 10.03 3.48
CA ILE A 35 6.23 9.44 4.82
C ILE A 35 6.54 10.49 5.91
N PRO A 36 7.48 11.44 5.75
CA PRO A 36 7.73 12.45 6.77
C PRO A 36 6.49 13.29 7.11
N LYS A 37 5.65 13.58 6.11
CA LYS A 37 4.40 14.34 6.31
C LYS A 37 3.37 13.54 7.11
N ILE A 38 3.33 12.22 6.92
CA ILE A 38 2.47 11.32 7.69
C ILE A 38 2.98 11.22 9.13
N ASN A 39 4.30 11.13 9.32
CA ASN A 39 4.92 11.04 10.64
C ASN A 39 4.79 12.33 11.47
N ALA A 40 4.72 13.51 10.84
CA ALA A 40 4.62 14.79 11.53
C ALA A 40 3.24 15.03 12.19
N ASP A 41 2.19 14.35 11.70
CA ASP A 41 0.81 14.51 12.18
C ASP A 41 0.50 13.57 13.36
N LEU A 42 1.32 13.65 14.42
CA LEU A 42 1.23 12.77 15.61
C LEU A 42 -0.01 13.01 16.47
N THR A 43 -0.68 14.15 16.29
CA THR A 43 -1.92 14.49 16.99
C THR A 43 -3.12 13.78 16.38
N ARG A 44 -2.99 13.29 15.14
CA ARG A 44 -4.00 12.43 14.51
C ARG A 44 -3.90 11.03 15.12
N GLY A 45 -4.93 10.65 15.87
CA GLY A 45 -5.08 9.28 16.40
C GLY A 45 -4.89 8.27 15.27
N GLY A 46 -3.81 7.50 15.32
CA GLY A 46 -3.43 6.62 14.23
C GLY A 46 -1.93 6.34 14.16
N VAL A 47 -1.07 7.27 14.57
CA VAL A 47 0.39 7.05 14.63
C VAL A 47 0.78 6.43 15.98
N ARG A 48 1.39 5.25 15.96
CA ARG A 48 1.94 4.58 17.15
C ARG A 48 3.46 4.52 17.06
N ARG A 49 4.13 4.94 18.14
CA ARG A 49 5.58 4.79 18.31
C ARG A 49 5.94 3.41 18.88
N GLU A 50 7.21 3.05 18.75
CA GLU A 50 7.77 1.92 19.48
C GLU A 50 7.67 2.12 21.00
N ALA A 51 7.65 1.03 21.75
CA ALA A 51 7.53 1.10 23.21
C ALA A 51 8.79 1.70 23.88
N SER A 52 9.95 1.53 23.25
CA SER A 52 11.27 1.87 23.78
C SER A 52 11.96 3.04 23.08
N SER A 53 11.33 3.64 22.06
CA SER A 53 11.91 4.77 21.32
C SER A 53 10.85 5.69 20.71
N ASP A 54 11.30 6.86 20.27
CA ASP A 54 10.44 7.80 19.53
C ASP A 54 10.24 7.43 18.04
N THR A 55 10.72 6.26 17.62
CA THR A 55 10.53 5.74 16.27
C THR A 55 9.06 5.43 16.03
N VAL A 56 8.50 5.89 14.91
CA VAL A 56 7.14 5.52 14.48
C VAL A 56 7.13 4.04 14.07
N ARG A 57 6.25 3.25 14.69
CA ARG A 57 6.05 1.81 14.43
C ARG A 57 5.01 1.56 13.34
N PHE A 58 3.87 2.26 13.40
CA PHE A 58 2.85 2.21 12.34
C PHE A 58 1.95 3.43 12.37
N PHE A 59 1.24 3.67 11.26
CA PHE A 59 0.15 4.63 11.16
C PHE A 59 -1.10 3.96 10.56
N HIS A 60 -2.29 4.35 11.02
CA HIS A 60 -3.56 3.81 10.53
C HIS A 60 -4.28 4.80 9.61
N GLY A 61 -4.85 4.29 8.51
CA GLY A 61 -5.67 5.08 7.58
C GLY A 61 -4.98 6.24 6.83
N PRO A 62 -3.68 6.17 6.46
CA PRO A 62 -2.98 7.29 5.80
C PRO A 62 -3.62 7.74 4.48
N HIS A 63 -4.28 6.83 3.78
CA HIS A 63 -4.98 7.09 2.52
C HIS A 63 -6.19 8.05 2.66
N LEU A 64 -6.64 8.34 3.89
CA LEU A 64 -7.74 9.28 4.16
C LEU A 64 -7.29 10.74 4.22
N TYR A 65 -5.99 10.99 4.38
CA TYR A 65 -5.48 12.34 4.62
C TYR A 65 -4.17 12.67 3.90
N ASN A 66 -3.51 11.70 3.30
CA ASN A 66 -2.36 11.91 2.43
C ASN A 66 -2.74 11.57 0.99
N ASP A 67 -2.69 12.54 0.08
CA ASP A 67 -3.11 12.35 -1.32
C ASP A 67 -2.27 11.28 -2.02
N THR A 68 -0.95 11.28 -1.83
CA THR A 68 -0.05 10.29 -2.42
C THR A 68 -0.43 8.86 -2.03
N VAL A 69 -0.64 8.60 -0.74
CA VAL A 69 -1.06 7.27 -0.25
C VAL A 69 -2.50 6.97 -0.64
N GLY A 70 -3.36 7.99 -0.70
CA GLY A 70 -4.73 7.89 -1.21
C GLY A 70 -4.76 7.39 -2.66
N ARG A 71 -3.91 7.93 -3.52
CA ARG A 71 -3.74 7.47 -4.92
C ARG A 71 -3.17 6.07 -4.98
N LEU A 72 -2.16 5.76 -4.16
CA LEU A 72 -1.58 4.42 -4.09
C LEU A 72 -2.64 3.36 -3.76
N SER A 73 -3.48 3.61 -2.74
CA SER A 73 -4.52 2.65 -2.31
C SER A 73 -5.56 2.33 -3.38
N ARG A 74 -5.76 3.22 -4.36
CA ARG A 74 -6.70 3.08 -5.48
C ARG A 74 -6.01 2.75 -6.79
N HIS A 75 -4.69 2.56 -6.78
CA HIS A 75 -3.91 2.44 -7.99
C HIS A 75 -4.34 1.18 -8.76
N PRO A 76 -4.62 1.23 -10.08
CA PRO A 76 -5.11 0.07 -10.84
C PRO A 76 -4.16 -1.13 -10.88
N ARG A 77 -2.86 -0.91 -10.62
CA ARG A 77 -1.84 -1.97 -10.42
C ARG A 77 -2.00 -2.73 -9.08
N LEU A 78 -2.74 -2.19 -8.11
CA LEU A 78 -3.02 -2.82 -6.81
C LEU A 78 -4.49 -3.22 -6.69
N ALA A 79 -5.41 -2.26 -6.88
CA ALA A 79 -6.84 -2.48 -6.74
C ALA A 79 -7.39 -3.45 -7.81
N GLY A 80 -6.88 -3.38 -9.04
CA GLY A 80 -7.26 -4.28 -10.15
C GLY A 80 -7.09 -5.77 -9.81
N PRO A 81 -5.85 -6.20 -9.50
CA PRO A 81 -5.60 -7.57 -9.07
C PRO A 81 -6.39 -8.00 -7.84
N ALA A 82 -6.51 -7.12 -6.83
CA ALA A 82 -7.28 -7.43 -5.63
C ALA A 82 -8.75 -7.68 -5.94
N ALA A 83 -9.36 -6.83 -6.78
CA ALA A 83 -10.74 -6.97 -7.20
C ALA A 83 -10.98 -8.26 -8.00
N GLN A 84 -10.03 -8.61 -8.89
CA GLN A 84 -10.04 -9.86 -9.64
C GLN A 84 -10.00 -11.08 -8.71
N LEU A 85 -9.12 -11.10 -7.71
CA LEU A 85 -9.01 -12.22 -6.76
C LEU A 85 -10.23 -12.34 -5.83
N LEU A 86 -10.94 -11.24 -5.58
CA LEU A 86 -12.12 -11.20 -4.72
C LEU A 86 -13.44 -11.40 -5.50
N ASP A 87 -13.39 -11.58 -6.82
CA ASP A 87 -14.56 -11.56 -7.71
C ASP A 87 -15.49 -10.37 -7.43
N SER A 88 -14.88 -9.19 -7.30
CA SER A 88 -15.55 -7.95 -6.91
C SER A 88 -15.33 -6.85 -7.94
N SER A 89 -16.26 -5.92 -8.03
CA SER A 89 -16.07 -4.68 -8.79
C SER A 89 -15.39 -3.62 -7.93
N ILE A 90 -14.53 -2.81 -8.55
CA ILE A 90 -13.91 -1.60 -7.95
C ILE A 90 -14.87 -0.42 -8.05
#